data_AF-A0A3A8QPI5-F1
#
_entry.id   AF-A0A3A8QPI5-F1
#
_cell.length_a   1.000
_cell.length_b   1.000
_cell.length_c   1.000
_cell.angle_alpha   90.00
_cell.angle_beta   90.00
_cell.angle_gamma   90.00
#
_symmetry.space_group_name_H-M   'P 1'
#
loop_
_entity.id
_entity.type
_entity.pdbx_description
1 polymer ?
#
loop_
_entity_poly.entity_id
_entity_poly.type
_entity_poly.pdbx_seq_one_letter_code
_entity_poly.pdbx_strand_id
1 'polypeptide(L)'
;MPAPSSSEIENKANSALDAAGIRGANAPDLAGALGQLLGQSLTLFVSMAMVLPGIPAAAPPPAGSGSTTGPGMLLPPPAGGPGPAQLEPLALGALSSKRLNGKGKAALAKVLAQSIGQALLLFTAQVKVAPGLAIAGFATAAPGMLMGPAPAGPVLRPLVLGFAQAQGLRGRDVPDLAGAIADVLAWALGELITRLKVTPGIASTPAATAAPGRLM
;
A
#
# COMPACT_ATOMS: atom_id res chain seq x y z
N MET A 1 9.51 5.33 9.39
CA MET A 1 10.45 5.75 8.31
C MET A 1 9.53 6.04 7.13
N PRO A 2 9.77 7.07 6.31
CA PRO A 2 8.80 7.44 5.28
C PRO A 2 8.61 6.29 4.28
N ALA A 3 7.41 6.23 3.68
CA ALA A 3 7.14 5.37 2.54
C ALA A 3 8.20 5.55 1.45
N PRO A 4 8.48 4.53 0.62
CA PRO A 4 9.41 4.67 -0.49
C PRO A 4 9.03 5.85 -1.37
N SER A 5 10.01 6.68 -1.69
CA SER A 5 9.86 7.88 -2.49
C SER A 5 9.51 7.54 -3.93
N SER A 6 8.82 8.45 -4.63
CA SER A 6 8.47 8.28 -6.04
C SER A 6 9.68 7.98 -6.93
N SER A 7 10.87 8.53 -6.60
CA SER A 7 12.13 8.28 -7.30
C SER A 7 12.69 6.87 -7.08
N GLU A 8 12.59 6.33 -5.86
CA GLU A 8 12.99 4.93 -5.60
C GLU A 8 12.10 3.96 -6.38
N ILE A 9 10.79 4.25 -6.42
CA ILE A 9 9.81 3.45 -7.15
C ILE A 9 10.01 3.58 -8.67
N GLU A 10 10.31 4.78 -9.19
CA GLU A 10 10.62 5.01 -10.60
C GLU A 10 11.85 4.20 -11.04
N ASN A 11 12.92 4.17 -10.24
CA ASN A 11 14.11 3.36 -10.53
C ASN A 11 13.78 1.85 -10.58
N LYS A 12 12.94 1.38 -9.65
CA LYS A 12 12.45 0.00 -9.66
C LYS A 12 11.57 -0.29 -10.87
N ALA A 13 10.70 0.64 -11.25
CA ALA A 13 9.82 0.52 -12.41
C ALA A 13 10.61 0.48 -13.71
N ASN A 14 11.64 1.31 -13.85
CA ASN A 14 12.56 1.25 -14.99
C ASN A 14 13.23 -0.13 -15.09
N SER A 15 13.73 -0.66 -13.97
CA SER A 15 14.36 -1.98 -13.93
C SER A 15 13.38 -3.10 -14.28
N ALA A 16 12.14 -3.02 -13.79
CA ALA A 16 11.10 -4.02 -14.06
C ALA A 16 10.62 -3.99 -15.51
N LEU A 17 10.45 -2.79 -16.10
CA LEU A 17 10.11 -2.64 -17.51
C LEU A 17 11.24 -3.14 -18.42
N ASP A 18 12.49 -2.86 -18.08
CA ASP A 18 13.65 -3.35 -18.83
C ASP A 18 13.76 -4.88 -18.76
N ALA A 19 13.57 -5.48 -17.57
CA ALA A 19 13.53 -6.92 -17.39
C ALA A 19 12.38 -7.60 -18.15
N ALA A 20 11.26 -6.90 -18.30
CA ALA A 20 10.11 -7.31 -19.10
C ALA A 20 10.33 -7.13 -20.63
N GLY A 21 11.48 -6.59 -21.05
CA GLY A 21 11.77 -6.30 -22.45
C GLY A 21 11.00 -5.12 -23.03
N ILE A 22 10.31 -4.34 -22.20
CA ILE A 22 9.53 -3.17 -22.61
C ILE A 22 10.49 -2.00 -22.81
N ARG A 23 11.08 -1.96 -24.00
CA ARG A 23 12.03 -0.93 -24.43
C ARG A 23 11.37 -0.08 -25.51
N GLY A 24 10.96 1.13 -25.14
CA GLY A 24 10.38 2.09 -26.07
C GLY A 24 10.62 3.51 -25.59
N ALA A 25 10.46 4.49 -26.49
CA ALA A 25 10.63 5.90 -26.17
C ALA A 25 9.79 6.37 -24.97
N ASN A 26 8.65 5.69 -24.73
CA ASN A 26 7.72 5.99 -23.65
C ASN A 26 7.94 5.15 -22.37
N ALA A 27 8.86 4.18 -22.38
CA ALA A 27 9.14 3.33 -21.21
C ALA A 27 9.64 4.12 -19.98
N PRO A 28 10.60 5.07 -20.09
CA PRO A 28 11.01 5.86 -18.92
C PRO A 28 9.90 6.78 -18.42
N ASP A 29 9.09 7.34 -19.32
CA ASP A 29 7.93 8.15 -18.95
C ASP A 29 6.87 7.32 -18.20
N LEU A 30 6.67 6.06 -18.62
CA LEU A 30 5.77 5.12 -17.96
C LEU A 30 6.28 4.73 -16.57
N ALA A 31 7.57 4.45 -16.44
CA ALA A 31 8.21 4.22 -15.14
C ALA A 31 8.05 5.42 -14.20
N GLY A 32 8.23 6.63 -14.72
CA GLY A 32 8.05 7.86 -13.96
C GLY A 32 6.60 8.09 -13.55
N ALA A 33 5.63 7.81 -14.41
CA ALA A 33 4.20 7.91 -14.07
C ALA A 33 3.81 6.88 -13.01
N LEU A 34 4.32 5.65 -13.12
CA LEU A 34 4.16 4.59 -12.13
C LEU A 34 4.75 5.00 -10.78
N GLY A 35 6.00 5.48 -10.76
CA GLY A 35 6.68 5.93 -9.56
C GLY A 35 5.94 7.08 -8.87
N GLN A 36 5.50 8.08 -9.64
CA GLN A 36 4.72 9.20 -9.11
C GLN A 36 3.39 8.74 -8.53
N LEU A 37 2.62 7.94 -9.26
CA LEU A 37 1.32 7.44 -8.83
C LEU A 37 1.45 6.59 -7.57
N LEU A 38 2.37 5.63 -7.57
CA LEU A 38 2.60 4.74 -6.43
C LEU A 38 3.08 5.52 -5.21
N GLY A 39 4.07 6.40 -5.36
CA GLY A 39 4.57 7.21 -4.25
C GLY A 39 3.47 8.07 -3.62
N GLN A 40 2.62 8.71 -4.43
CA GLN A 40 1.47 9.47 -3.94
C GLN A 40 0.43 8.57 -3.27
N SER A 41 0.12 7.41 -3.87
CA SER A 41 -0.86 6.46 -3.34
C SER A 41 -0.43 5.88 -1.99
N LEU A 42 0.86 5.56 -1.85
CA LEU A 42 1.41 5.06 -0.60
C LEU A 42 1.49 6.15 0.47
N THR A 43 1.80 7.39 0.09
CA THR A 43 1.75 8.53 1.01
C THR A 43 0.33 8.76 1.51
N LEU A 44 -0.66 8.74 0.62
CA LEU A 44 -2.08 8.83 0.97
C LEU A 44 -2.50 7.66 1.88
N PHE A 45 -2.09 6.43 1.54
CA PHE A 45 -2.35 5.27 2.37
C PHE A 45 -1.78 5.45 3.78
N VAL A 46 -0.51 5.80 3.94
CA VAL A 46 0.10 6.03 5.26
C VAL A 46 -0.63 7.13 6.04
N SER A 47 -1.08 8.19 5.36
CA SER A 47 -1.81 9.30 5.99
C SER A 47 -3.23 8.93 6.44
N MET A 48 -3.88 7.98 5.76
CA MET A 48 -5.26 7.55 6.01
C MET A 48 -5.36 6.25 6.81
N ALA A 49 -4.29 5.45 6.83
CA ALA A 49 -4.30 4.13 7.42
C ALA A 49 -4.52 4.20 8.92
N MET A 50 -5.66 3.65 9.33
CA MET A 50 -6.05 3.47 10.71
C MET A 50 -5.87 2.00 11.10
N VAL A 51 -5.34 1.81 12.29
CA VAL A 51 -5.12 0.50 12.89
C VAL A 51 -6.20 0.27 13.94
N LEU A 52 -7.04 -0.74 13.71
CA LEU A 52 -8.03 -1.19 14.68
C LEU A 52 -7.31 -1.76 15.92
N PRO A 53 -7.77 -1.43 17.13
CA PRO A 53 -7.23 -2.02 18.36
C PRO A 53 -7.30 -3.55 18.32
N GLY A 54 -6.24 -4.20 18.82
CA GLY A 54 -6.23 -5.64 19.04
C GLY A 54 -7.12 -6.05 20.24
N ILE A 55 -7.18 -7.36 20.51
CA ILE A 55 -7.93 -7.92 21.65
C ILE A 55 -7.39 -7.33 22.96
N PRO A 56 -8.23 -6.82 23.88
CA PRO A 56 -7.80 -6.40 25.21
C PRO A 56 -7.23 -7.58 26.01
N ALA A 57 -6.16 -7.35 26.77
CA ALA A 57 -5.64 -8.37 27.68
C ALA A 57 -6.71 -8.83 28.68
N ALA A 58 -6.91 -10.14 28.82
CA ALA A 58 -7.87 -10.72 29.74
C ALA A 58 -7.46 -10.58 31.23
N ALA A 59 -6.18 -10.30 31.49
CA ALA A 59 -5.70 -9.91 32.81
C ALA A 59 -5.71 -8.37 32.90
N PRO A 60 -6.26 -7.77 33.97
CA PRO A 60 -6.14 -6.34 34.21
C PRO A 60 -4.64 -6.01 34.15
N PRO A 61 -4.21 -5.14 33.24
CA PRO A 61 -2.85 -4.65 33.28
C PRO A 61 -2.62 -4.00 34.66
N PRO A 62 -1.37 -3.90 35.13
CA PRO A 62 -1.06 -3.09 36.31
C PRO A 62 -1.77 -1.74 36.22
N ALA A 63 -2.32 -1.25 37.33
CA ALA A 63 -3.10 -0.02 37.37
C ALA A 63 -2.42 1.10 36.56
N GLY A 64 -3.14 1.68 35.61
CA GLY A 64 -2.59 2.71 34.70
C GLY A 64 -2.00 2.20 33.38
N SER A 65 -2.09 0.90 33.07
CA SER A 65 -1.63 0.33 31.79
C SER A 65 -2.82 -0.10 30.91
N GLY A 66 -2.75 0.19 29.61
CA GLY A 66 -3.58 -0.44 28.59
C GLY A 66 -2.73 -1.48 27.85
N SER A 67 -3.16 -2.75 27.81
CA SER A 67 -2.44 -3.81 27.09
C SER A 67 -3.39 -4.51 26.14
N THR A 68 -3.05 -4.51 24.85
CA THR A 68 -3.69 -5.39 23.85
C THR A 68 -2.91 -6.71 23.79
N THR A 69 -3.57 -7.86 23.98
CA THR A 69 -2.98 -9.20 23.85
C THR A 69 -3.00 -9.75 22.43
N GLY A 70 -3.81 -9.17 21.53
CA GLY A 70 -3.92 -9.62 20.14
C GLY A 70 -3.34 -8.63 19.12
N PRO A 71 -2.90 -9.09 17.93
CA PRO A 71 -2.48 -8.20 16.87
C PRO A 71 -3.65 -7.34 16.36
N GLY A 72 -3.37 -6.06 16.06
CA GLY A 72 -4.33 -5.16 15.42
C GLY A 72 -4.51 -5.47 13.94
N MET A 73 -5.59 -4.97 13.35
CA MET A 73 -5.88 -5.10 11.91
C MET A 73 -5.86 -3.72 11.24
N LEU A 74 -5.36 -3.66 10.02
CA LEU A 74 -5.51 -2.47 9.19
C LEU A 74 -6.96 -2.38 8.71
N LEU A 75 -7.54 -1.19 8.78
CA LEU A 75 -8.84 -0.94 8.16
C LEU A 75 -8.71 -1.08 6.63
N PRO A 76 -9.60 -1.83 5.97
CA PRO A 76 -9.58 -1.91 4.52
C PRO A 76 -9.95 -0.56 3.90
N PRO A 77 -9.49 -0.27 2.68
CA PRO A 77 -10.01 0.85 1.89
C PRO A 77 -11.54 0.76 1.75
N PRO A 78 -12.29 1.89 1.78
CA PRO A 78 -11.80 3.27 1.79
C PRO A 78 -11.53 3.85 3.19
N ALA A 79 -11.87 3.13 4.27
CA ALA A 79 -11.76 3.63 5.64
C ALA A 79 -10.31 3.67 6.16
N GLY A 80 -9.43 2.80 5.66
CA GLY A 80 -8.00 2.76 6.02
C GLY A 80 -7.05 2.96 4.84
N GLY A 81 -7.51 3.49 3.71
CA GLY A 81 -6.66 3.74 2.55
C GLY A 81 -7.42 4.25 1.33
N PRO A 82 -6.72 4.77 0.30
CA PRO A 82 -7.37 5.30 -0.88
C PRO A 82 -8.03 4.20 -1.72
N GLY A 83 -9.28 4.43 -2.11
CA GLY A 83 -10.01 3.53 -2.99
C GLY A 83 -9.67 3.75 -4.48
N PRO A 84 -9.99 2.80 -5.39
CA PRO A 84 -9.71 2.94 -6.82
C PRO A 84 -10.27 4.24 -7.44
N ALA A 85 -11.44 4.69 -6.99
CA ALA A 85 -12.06 5.94 -7.46
C ALA A 85 -11.26 7.21 -7.08
N GLN A 86 -10.50 7.18 -5.99
CA GLN A 86 -9.60 8.28 -5.59
C GLN A 86 -8.26 8.21 -6.32
N LEU A 87 -7.84 7.01 -6.74
CA LEU A 87 -6.56 6.77 -7.41
C LEU A 87 -6.62 7.03 -8.92
N GLU A 88 -7.77 6.82 -9.56
CA GLU A 88 -7.95 7.05 -10.99
C GLU A 88 -7.59 8.48 -11.47
N PRO A 89 -8.06 9.57 -10.84
CA PRO A 89 -7.66 10.92 -11.25
C PRO A 89 -6.17 11.19 -11.02
N LEU A 90 -5.56 10.59 -9.99
CA LEU A 90 -4.12 10.68 -9.75
C LEU A 90 -3.33 9.95 -10.85
N ALA A 91 -3.80 8.78 -11.26
CA ALA A 91 -3.19 8.01 -12.35
C ALA A 91 -3.28 8.76 -13.68
N LEU A 92 -4.42 9.37 -13.97
CA LEU A 92 -4.58 10.24 -15.14
C LEU A 92 -3.63 11.44 -15.08
N GLY A 93 -3.51 12.08 -13.92
CA GLY A 93 -2.58 13.19 -13.71
C GLY A 93 -1.12 12.79 -13.95
N ALA A 94 -0.68 11.68 -13.38
CA ALA A 94 0.69 11.16 -13.52
C ALA A 94 1.03 10.75 -14.97
N LEU A 95 0.07 10.15 -15.69
CA LEU A 95 0.26 9.86 -17.12
C LEU A 95 0.27 11.16 -17.96
N SER A 96 -0.53 12.16 -17.59
CA SER A 96 -0.54 13.47 -18.26
C SER A 96 0.77 14.22 -18.08
N SER A 97 1.33 14.22 -16.86
CA SER A 97 2.54 14.96 -16.52
C SER A 97 3.76 14.41 -17.28
N LYS A 98 3.80 13.11 -17.53
CA LYS A 98 4.84 12.41 -18.30
C LYS A 98 4.53 12.36 -19.80
N ARG A 99 3.60 13.19 -20.29
CA ARG A 99 3.21 13.32 -21.72
C ARG A 99 2.71 12.02 -22.37
N LEU A 100 2.25 11.05 -21.58
CA LEU A 100 1.65 9.80 -22.06
C LEU A 100 0.18 10.02 -22.44
N ASN A 101 -0.04 10.74 -23.53
CA ASN A 101 -1.38 11.11 -24.04
C ASN A 101 -1.93 10.15 -25.12
N GLY A 102 -1.52 8.88 -25.09
CA GLY A 102 -1.96 7.88 -26.06
C GLY A 102 -3.44 7.50 -25.92
N LYS A 103 -3.99 6.87 -26.97
CA LYS A 103 -5.39 6.37 -27.02
C LYS A 103 -5.74 5.44 -25.85
N GLY A 104 -4.75 4.72 -25.30
CA GLY A 104 -4.92 3.81 -24.16
C GLY A 104 -4.76 4.46 -22.78
N LYS A 105 -4.51 5.77 -22.67
CA LYS A 105 -4.21 6.44 -21.39
C LYS A 105 -5.29 6.24 -20.33
N ALA A 106 -6.56 6.43 -20.70
CA ALA A 106 -7.67 6.30 -19.75
C ALA A 106 -7.82 4.85 -19.26
N ALA A 107 -7.67 3.88 -20.17
CA ALA A 107 -7.68 2.46 -19.83
C ALA A 107 -6.50 2.12 -18.90
N LEU A 108 -5.29 2.58 -19.22
CA LEU A 108 -4.10 2.37 -18.41
C LEU A 108 -4.24 3.00 -17.02
N ALA A 109 -4.75 4.23 -16.92
CA ALA A 109 -4.99 4.89 -15.64
C ALA A 109 -5.92 4.06 -14.73
N LYS A 110 -7.01 3.54 -15.30
CA LYS A 110 -7.95 2.65 -14.60
C LYS A 110 -7.27 1.37 -14.13
N VAL A 111 -6.48 0.73 -14.99
CA VAL A 111 -5.73 -0.49 -14.63
C VAL A 111 -4.80 -0.22 -13.47
N LEU A 112 -4.04 0.89 -13.50
CA LEU A 112 -3.13 1.26 -12.43
C LEU A 112 -3.88 1.54 -11.13
N ALA A 113 -4.96 2.32 -11.17
CA ALA A 113 -5.79 2.63 -10.01
C ALA A 113 -6.43 1.36 -9.39
N GLN A 114 -6.98 0.47 -10.21
CA GLN A 114 -7.56 -0.80 -9.78
C GLN A 114 -6.49 -1.73 -9.19
N SER A 115 -5.32 -1.80 -9.83
CA SER A 115 -4.20 -2.64 -9.38
C SER A 115 -3.67 -2.18 -8.03
N ILE A 116 -3.46 -0.87 -7.85
CA ILE A 116 -3.01 -0.30 -6.58
C ILE A 116 -4.07 -0.51 -5.50
N GLY A 117 -5.33 -0.18 -5.79
CA GLY A 117 -6.42 -0.34 -4.83
C GLY A 117 -6.59 -1.80 -4.37
N GLN A 118 -6.50 -2.75 -5.31
CA GLN A 118 -6.60 -4.18 -4.98
C GLN A 118 -5.37 -4.68 -4.22
N ALA A 119 -4.17 -4.21 -4.58
CA ALA A 119 -2.95 -4.56 -3.86
C ALA A 119 -2.97 -4.02 -2.42
N LEU A 120 -3.47 -2.80 -2.21
CA LEU A 120 -3.70 -2.23 -0.87
C LEU A 120 -4.76 -3.02 -0.09
N LEU A 121 -5.85 -3.43 -0.73
CA LEU A 121 -6.87 -4.27 -0.09
C LEU A 121 -6.26 -5.60 0.39
N LEU A 122 -5.53 -6.29 -0.48
CA LEU A 122 -4.83 -7.53 -0.12
C LEU A 122 -3.79 -7.30 0.97
N PHE A 123 -3.07 -6.19 0.90
CA PHE A 123 -2.11 -5.78 1.93
C PHE A 123 -2.80 -5.61 3.29
N THR A 124 -3.89 -4.84 3.36
CA THR A 124 -4.64 -4.66 4.62
C THR A 124 -5.25 -5.95 5.16
N ALA A 125 -5.55 -6.93 4.29
CA ALA A 125 -6.05 -8.23 4.69
C ALA A 125 -4.95 -9.20 5.18
N GLN A 126 -3.75 -9.12 4.61
CA GLN A 126 -2.63 -10.02 4.91
C GLN A 126 -1.72 -9.50 6.03
N VAL A 127 -1.56 -8.19 6.12
CA VAL A 127 -0.68 -7.53 7.08
C VAL A 127 -1.42 -7.24 8.37
N LYS A 128 -0.92 -7.82 9.45
CA LYS A 128 -1.35 -7.59 10.82
C LYS A 128 -0.43 -6.58 11.49
N VAL A 129 -0.90 -5.97 12.57
CA VAL A 129 -0.08 -5.08 13.39
C VAL A 129 0.30 -5.80 14.68
N ALA A 130 1.61 -5.92 14.93
CA ALA A 130 2.12 -6.50 16.17
C ALA A 130 1.57 -5.74 17.39
N PRO A 131 1.26 -6.43 18.51
CA PRO A 131 0.90 -5.76 19.75
C PRO A 131 2.04 -4.83 20.19
N GLY A 132 1.71 -3.60 20.59
CA GLY A 132 2.67 -2.70 21.23
C GLY A 132 3.08 -3.24 22.60
N LEU A 133 4.34 -3.06 23.00
CA LEU A 133 4.78 -3.36 24.36
C LEU A 133 4.02 -2.48 25.36
N ALA A 134 3.38 -3.11 26.34
CA ALA A 134 2.76 -2.41 27.46
C ALA A 134 3.86 -1.82 28.35
N ILE A 135 3.81 -0.50 28.60
CA ILE A 135 4.66 0.16 29.60
C ILE A 135 3.78 0.50 30.79
N ALA A 136 4.18 0.07 31.99
CA ALA A 136 3.45 0.35 33.22
C ALA A 136 3.28 1.87 33.42
N GLY A 137 2.03 2.32 33.57
CA GLY A 137 1.69 3.72 33.89
C GLY A 137 1.52 4.67 32.71
N PHE A 138 1.65 4.22 31.46
CA PHE A 138 1.45 5.05 30.26
C PHE A 138 0.75 4.26 29.14
N ALA A 139 0.34 4.99 28.09
CA ALA A 139 -0.07 4.38 26.82
C ALA A 139 0.96 3.34 26.37
N THR A 140 0.54 2.28 25.65
CA THR A 140 1.47 1.39 24.94
C THR A 140 2.50 2.27 24.24
N ALA A 141 3.76 2.28 24.68
CA ALA A 141 4.70 3.34 24.27
C ALA A 141 5.65 2.89 23.15
N ALA A 142 5.59 1.62 22.75
CA ALA A 142 6.37 1.10 21.64
C ALA A 142 5.53 1.08 20.35
N PRO A 143 6.00 1.69 19.25
CA PRO A 143 5.35 1.54 17.96
C PRO A 143 5.25 0.06 17.58
N GLY A 144 4.04 -0.39 17.20
CA GLY A 144 3.86 -1.73 16.66
C GLY A 144 4.58 -1.88 15.33
N MET A 145 4.97 -3.10 14.97
CA MET A 145 5.51 -3.40 13.63
C MET A 145 4.47 -4.08 12.77
N LEU A 146 4.52 -3.85 11.46
CA LEU A 146 3.72 -4.61 10.51
C LEU A 146 4.24 -6.05 10.45
N MET A 147 3.33 -7.01 10.59
CA MET A 147 3.61 -8.45 10.57
C MET A 147 2.83 -9.12 9.46
N GLY A 148 3.46 -10.06 8.77
CA GLY A 148 2.83 -10.81 7.69
C GLY A 148 3.49 -10.55 6.34
N PRO A 149 3.22 -11.40 5.34
CA PRO A 149 3.77 -11.23 4.02
C PRO A 149 3.09 -10.06 3.29
N ALA A 150 3.88 -9.27 2.55
CA ALA A 150 3.32 -8.41 1.53
C ALA A 150 2.74 -9.27 0.38
N PRO A 151 1.71 -8.79 -0.32
CA PRO A 151 1.19 -9.46 -1.50
C PRO A 151 2.30 -9.68 -2.54
N ALA A 152 2.55 -10.94 -2.89
CA ALA A 152 3.63 -11.29 -3.82
C ALA A 152 3.25 -10.99 -5.28
N GLY A 153 4.24 -10.67 -6.11
CA GLY A 153 4.08 -10.40 -7.55
C GLY A 153 3.26 -11.47 -8.30
N PRO A 154 3.46 -12.79 -8.07
CA PRO A 154 2.67 -13.84 -8.69
C PRO A 154 1.17 -13.81 -8.36
N VAL A 155 0.79 -13.24 -7.21
CA VAL A 155 -0.63 -13.07 -6.82
C VAL A 155 -1.22 -11.83 -7.50
N LEU A 156 -0.42 -10.77 -7.63
CA LEU A 156 -0.86 -9.51 -8.24
C LEU A 156 -0.92 -9.57 -9.77
N ARG A 157 0.02 -10.26 -10.42
CA ARG A 157 0.12 -10.36 -11.88
C ARG A 157 -1.18 -10.79 -12.58
N PRO A 158 -1.88 -11.87 -12.19
CA PRO A 158 -3.14 -12.26 -12.83
C PRO A 158 -4.26 -11.22 -12.60
N LEU A 159 -4.23 -10.49 -11.48
CA LEU A 159 -5.20 -9.42 -11.21
C LEU A 159 -4.96 -8.22 -12.13
N VAL A 160 -3.71 -7.76 -12.24
CA VAL A 160 -3.33 -6.66 -13.14
C VAL A 160 -3.66 -7.01 -14.60
N LEU A 161 -3.38 -8.26 -15.01
CA LEU A 161 -3.75 -8.79 -16.31
C LEU A 161 -5.27 -8.76 -16.55
N GLY A 162 -6.05 -9.22 -15.58
CA GLY A 162 -7.51 -9.21 -15.66
C GLY A 162 -8.07 -7.79 -15.81
N PHE A 163 -7.52 -6.83 -15.07
CA PHE A 163 -7.90 -5.41 -15.22
C PHE A 163 -7.50 -4.86 -16.59
N ALA A 164 -6.30 -5.17 -17.08
CA ALA A 164 -5.85 -4.73 -18.40
C ALA A 164 -6.78 -5.26 -19.51
N GLN A 165 -7.16 -6.54 -19.45
CA GLN A 165 -8.10 -7.14 -20.38
C GLN A 165 -9.50 -6.52 -20.28
N ALA A 166 -10.00 -6.28 -19.06
CA ALA A 166 -11.30 -5.67 -18.82
C ALA A 166 -11.38 -4.23 -19.36
N GLN A 167 -10.29 -3.48 -19.29
CA GLN A 167 -10.21 -2.12 -19.85
C GLN A 167 -9.89 -2.10 -21.35
N GLY A 168 -9.81 -3.26 -22.00
CA GLY A 168 -9.57 -3.37 -23.43
C GLY A 168 -8.14 -3.03 -23.86
N LEU A 169 -7.17 -3.03 -22.93
CA LEU A 169 -5.76 -2.94 -23.31
C LEU A 169 -5.36 -4.23 -24.02
N ARG A 170 -5.12 -4.11 -25.32
CA ARG A 170 -4.71 -5.20 -26.20
C ARG A 170 -3.34 -4.87 -26.76
N GLY A 171 -2.41 -5.79 -26.66
CA GLY A 171 -1.04 -5.63 -27.15
C GLY A 171 -0.20 -6.86 -26.77
N ARG A 172 0.84 -7.12 -27.56
CA ARG A 172 1.76 -8.24 -27.32
C ARG A 172 2.47 -8.12 -25.97
N ASP A 173 2.75 -6.89 -25.55
CA ASP A 173 3.53 -6.58 -24.35
C ASP A 173 2.66 -6.37 -23.10
N VAL A 174 1.32 -6.50 -23.21
CA VAL A 174 0.39 -6.31 -22.06
C VAL A 174 0.66 -7.30 -20.92
N PRO A 175 0.95 -8.59 -21.18
CA PRO A 175 1.28 -9.55 -20.10
C PRO A 175 2.59 -9.26 -19.38
N ASP A 176 3.54 -8.69 -20.09
CA ASP A 176 4.85 -8.31 -19.56
C ASP A 176 4.74 -7.00 -18.77
N LEU A 177 3.93 -6.05 -19.27
CA LEU A 177 3.61 -4.81 -18.57
C LEU A 177 2.88 -5.10 -17.25
N ALA A 178 1.91 -6.01 -17.28
CA ALA A 178 1.20 -6.42 -16.07
C ALA A 178 2.13 -7.12 -15.06
N GLY A 179 3.12 -7.88 -15.54
CA GLY A 179 4.18 -8.44 -14.71
C GLY A 179 5.02 -7.35 -14.05
N ALA A 180 5.53 -6.40 -14.83
CA ALA A 180 6.32 -5.30 -14.32
C ALA A 180 5.56 -4.45 -13.28
N ILE A 181 4.29 -4.13 -13.53
CA ILE A 181 3.44 -3.41 -12.57
C ILE A 181 3.28 -4.21 -11.28
N ALA A 182 3.00 -5.51 -11.37
CA ALA A 182 2.85 -6.40 -10.22
C ALA A 182 4.14 -6.50 -9.39
N ASP A 183 5.30 -6.57 -10.03
CA ASP A 183 6.60 -6.66 -9.36
C ASP A 183 6.97 -5.37 -8.64
N VAL A 184 6.71 -4.22 -9.26
CA VAL A 184 6.91 -2.90 -8.63
C VAL A 184 5.98 -2.72 -7.43
N LEU A 185 4.71 -3.13 -7.57
CA LEU A 185 3.73 -3.11 -6.47
C LEU A 185 4.16 -4.00 -5.31
N ALA A 186 4.53 -5.25 -5.58
CA ALA A 186 4.97 -6.20 -4.56
C ALA A 186 6.21 -5.69 -3.82
N TRP A 187 7.18 -5.15 -4.55
CA TRP A 187 8.37 -4.55 -3.96
C TRP A 187 8.03 -3.34 -3.08
N ALA A 188 7.24 -2.39 -3.59
CA ALA A 188 6.90 -1.18 -2.86
C ALA A 188 6.09 -1.48 -1.58
N LEU A 189 5.16 -2.44 -1.63
CA LEU A 189 4.44 -2.92 -0.45
C LEU A 189 5.34 -3.67 0.53
N GLY A 190 6.31 -4.44 0.04
CA GLY A 190 7.33 -5.08 0.88
C GLY A 190 8.17 -4.05 1.64
N GLU A 191 8.59 -2.98 0.97
CA GLU A 191 9.30 -1.86 1.60
C GLU A 191 8.45 -1.12 2.63
N LEU A 192 7.12 -1.05 2.44
CA LEU A 192 6.25 -0.47 3.48
C LEU A 192 6.27 -1.31 4.76
N ILE A 193 6.28 -2.64 4.67
CA ILE A 193 6.34 -3.51 5.85
C ILE A 193 7.64 -3.29 6.62
N THR A 194 8.76 -3.12 5.90
CA THR A 194 10.08 -2.92 6.54
C THR A 194 10.26 -1.51 7.10
N ARG A 195 9.64 -0.50 6.49
CA ARG A 195 9.85 0.92 6.83
C ARG A 195 8.82 1.52 7.79
N LEU A 196 7.58 1.04 7.76
CA LEU A 196 6.49 1.63 8.55
C LEU A 196 6.47 1.11 9.98
N LYS A 197 6.22 2.03 10.89
CA LYS A 197 5.91 1.77 12.29
C LYS A 197 4.48 2.17 12.56
N VAL A 198 3.83 1.49 13.51
CA VAL A 198 2.47 1.82 13.92
C VAL A 198 2.53 2.62 15.21
N THR A 199 2.09 3.86 15.18
CA THR A 199 1.91 4.62 16.41
C THR A 199 0.82 4.02 17.28
N PRO A 200 1.06 3.96 18.60
CA PRO A 200 0.04 3.51 19.54
C PRO A 200 -1.22 4.37 19.44
N GLY A 201 -2.38 3.73 19.48
CA GLY A 201 -3.64 4.44 19.75
C GLY A 201 -3.61 5.03 21.16
N ILE A 202 -4.31 6.15 21.38
CA ILE A 202 -4.43 6.76 22.72
C ILE A 202 -5.06 5.73 23.66
N ALA A 203 -4.37 5.43 24.77
CA ALA A 203 -4.92 4.59 25.82
C ALA A 203 -6.14 5.28 26.43
N SER A 204 -7.25 4.58 26.41
CA SER A 204 -8.35 4.87 27.33
C SER A 204 -8.23 3.90 28.50
N THR A 205 -9.03 4.10 29.52
CA THR A 205 -9.03 3.39 30.82
C THR A 205 -8.83 1.86 30.73
N PRO A 206 -8.54 1.15 31.85
CA PRO A 206 -8.14 -0.28 31.88
C PRO A 206 -9.03 -1.29 31.12
N ALA A 207 -10.17 -0.87 30.58
CA ALA A 207 -11.12 -1.65 29.79
C ALA A 207 -11.28 -1.20 28.31
N ALA A 208 -10.55 -0.18 27.83
CA ALA A 208 -10.79 0.37 26.48
C ALA A 208 -9.52 0.93 25.83
N THR A 209 -9.21 0.50 24.60
CA THR A 209 -8.46 1.35 23.66
C THR A 209 -9.50 2.18 22.91
N ALA A 210 -9.63 3.49 23.14
CA ALA A 210 -10.71 4.27 22.49
C ALA A 210 -10.31 4.94 21.16
N ALA A 211 -9.04 4.89 20.74
CA ALA A 211 -8.62 5.50 19.47
C ALA A 211 -7.83 4.52 18.58
N PRO A 212 -8.12 4.44 17.27
CA PRO A 212 -7.32 3.68 16.32
C PRO A 212 -5.88 4.21 16.24
N GLY A 213 -4.89 3.32 16.09
CA GLY A 213 -3.49 3.70 15.82
C GLY A 213 -3.30 4.24 14.40
N ARG A 214 -2.14 4.87 14.12
CA ARG A 214 -1.80 5.43 12.79
C ARG A 214 -0.44 4.96 12.31
N LEU A 215 -0.22 4.88 10.99
CA LEU A 215 1.09 4.54 10.40
C LEU A 215 2.05 5.75 10.40
N MET A 216 3.36 5.51 10.61
CA MET A 216 4.46 6.50 10.59
C MET A 216 5.78 5.94 10.00
#